data_AF-A0A946HYJ2-F1
#
_entry.id   AF-A0A946HYJ2-F1
#
_cell.length_a   1.000
_cell.length_b   1.000
_cell.length_c   1.000
_cell.angle_alpha   90.00
_cell.angle_beta   90.00
_cell.angle_gamma   90.00
#
_symmetry.space_group_name_H-M   'P 1'
#
loop_
_entity.id
_entity.type
_entity.pdbx_description
1 polymer ?
#
loop_
_entity_poly.entity_id
_entity_poly.type
_entity_poly.pdbx_seq_one_letter_code
_entity_poly.pdbx_strand_id
1 'polypeptide(L)'
;LTHLRNAPLGAGLTLMAAVFFGLGTVWMKRRIWQNNPTVLAGWQLLIATLPVALIWGFSDARLSPGSVSTDSWLAFVYLIFIANALAYFAWFRVVAHFPAAVTGIGAMAVPIVGVLASAWLLDEKMGWREWSALGLIVCALALNLASTLQRRAV
;
A
#
# COMPACT_ATOMS: atom_id res chain seq x y z
N LEU A 1 19.08 11.01 -7.03
CA LEU A 1 19.35 11.98 -5.94
C LEU A 1 18.94 13.41 -6.30
N THR A 2 19.07 13.83 -7.56
CA THR A 2 18.61 15.14 -8.08
C THR A 2 17.11 15.40 -7.89
N HIS A 3 16.26 14.39 -8.08
CA HIS A 3 14.81 14.53 -7.85
C HIS A 3 14.41 14.72 -6.38
N LEU A 4 15.15 14.12 -5.42
CA LEU A 4 14.93 14.31 -3.98
C LEU A 4 15.40 15.70 -3.52
N ARG A 5 16.47 16.22 -4.12
CA ARG A 5 16.97 17.58 -3.87
C ARG A 5 15.97 18.66 -4.30
N ASN A 6 15.15 18.37 -5.32
CA ASN A 6 14.18 19.32 -5.87
C ASN A 6 12.79 19.24 -5.19
N ALA A 7 12.53 18.22 -4.37
CA ALA A 7 11.25 18.04 -3.67
C ALA A 7 11.44 17.45 -2.25
N PRO A 8 12.20 18.12 -1.36
CA PRO A 8 12.49 17.61 -0.02
C PRO A 8 11.22 17.39 0.82
N LEU A 9 10.20 18.22 0.61
CA LEU A 9 8.91 18.10 1.27
C LEU A 9 8.18 16.79 0.88
N GLY A 10 8.18 16.41 -0.39
CA GLY A 10 7.56 15.16 -0.85
C GLY A 10 8.25 13.92 -0.28
N ALA A 11 9.59 13.94 -0.20
CA ALA A 11 10.36 12.89 0.45
C ALA A 11 10.01 12.77 1.94
N GLY A 12 9.95 13.90 2.65
CA GLY A 12 9.56 13.95 4.06
C GLY A 12 8.16 13.40 4.30
N LEU A 13 7.18 13.81 3.50
CA LEU A 13 5.80 13.31 3.58
C LEU A 13 5.72 11.80 3.33
N THR A 14 6.50 11.27 2.38
CA THR A 14 6.53 9.82 2.08
C THR A 14 7.06 9.02 3.28
N LEU A 15 8.10 9.50 3.94
CA LEU A 15 8.64 8.87 5.15
C LEU A 15 7.64 8.93 6.31
N MET A 16 6.99 10.09 6.51
CA MET A 16 5.92 10.23 7.51
C MET A 16 4.76 9.27 7.24
N ALA A 17 4.33 9.14 5.99
CA ALA A 17 3.29 8.20 5.60
C ALA A 17 3.69 6.75 5.92
N ALA A 18 4.93 6.35 5.65
CA ALA A 18 5.44 5.03 5.99
C ALA A 18 5.45 4.77 7.52
N VAL A 19 5.85 5.78 8.31
CA VAL A 19 5.83 5.70 9.79
C VAL A 19 4.39 5.54 10.29
N PHE A 20 3.45 6.36 9.82
CA PHE A 20 2.04 6.25 10.21
C PHE A 20 1.40 4.94 9.77
N PHE A 21 1.75 4.41 8.60
CA PHE A 21 1.28 3.10 8.16
C PHE A 21 1.77 1.98 9.10
N GLY A 22 3.07 2.00 9.46
CA GLY A 22 3.64 1.04 10.41
C GLY A 22 3.00 1.15 11.79
N LEU A 23 2.91 2.36 12.34
CA LEU A 23 2.29 2.62 13.64
C LEU A 23 0.81 2.22 13.67
N GLY A 24 0.05 2.57 12.63
CA GLY A 24 -1.36 2.19 12.50
C GLY A 24 -1.55 0.69 12.47
N THR A 25 -0.68 -0.04 11.75
CA THR A 25 -0.71 -1.50 11.70
C THR A 25 -0.41 -2.13 13.07
N VAL A 26 0.58 -1.61 13.81
CA VAL A 26 0.90 -2.09 15.17
C VAL A 26 -0.23 -1.75 16.15
N TRP A 27 -0.77 -0.54 16.08
CA TRP A 27 -1.86 -0.09 16.95
C TRP A 27 -3.12 -0.94 16.73
N MET A 28 -3.44 -1.26 15.48
CA MET A 28 -4.55 -2.15 15.13
C MET A 28 -4.46 -3.49 15.85
N LYS A 29 -3.25 -4.06 15.99
CA LYS A 29 -3.05 -5.35 16.68
C LYS A 29 -2.99 -5.24 18.20
N ARG A 30 -2.52 -4.11 18.75
CA ARG A 30 -2.36 -3.95 20.21
C ARG A 30 -3.67 -3.67 20.94
N ARG A 31 -4.71 -3.22 20.24
CA ARG A 31 -6.01 -2.93 20.83
C ARG A 31 -6.97 -4.09 20.58
N ILE A 32 -7.72 -4.43 21.61
CA ILE A 32 -8.87 -5.32 21.49
C ILE A 32 -10.02 -4.48 20.94
N TRP A 33 -10.26 -4.60 19.63
CA TRP A 33 -11.39 -3.94 18.98
C TRP A 33 -12.62 -4.82 19.16
N GLN A 34 -13.69 -4.26 19.74
CA GLN A 34 -14.96 -4.98 19.84
C GLN A 34 -15.73 -5.01 18.53
N ASN A 35 -15.40 -4.09 17.61
CA ASN A 35 -16.01 -4.01 16.29
C ASN A 35 -15.28 -4.90 15.28
N ASN A 36 -16.02 -5.39 14.28
CA ASN A 36 -15.44 -6.11 13.15
C ASN A 36 -14.34 -5.26 12.47
N PRO A 37 -13.12 -5.81 12.25
CA PRO A 37 -12.02 -5.09 11.60
C PRO A 37 -12.38 -4.43 10.27
N THR A 38 -13.33 -5.00 9.52
CA THR A 38 -13.84 -4.41 8.27
C THR A 38 -14.61 -3.10 8.50
N VAL A 39 -15.38 -3.00 9.59
CA VAL A 39 -16.13 -1.77 9.91
C VAL A 39 -15.15 -0.67 10.30
N LEU A 40 -14.12 -1.01 11.07
CA LEU A 40 -13.07 -0.08 11.46
C LEU A 40 -12.28 0.43 10.25
N ALA A 41 -11.98 -0.46 9.29
CA ALA A 41 -11.37 -0.10 8.01
C ALA A 41 -12.21 0.91 7.23
N GLY A 42 -13.53 0.68 7.15
CA GLY A 42 -14.46 1.60 6.49
C GLY A 42 -14.41 2.99 7.11
N TRP A 43 -14.44 3.08 8.44
CA TRP A 43 -14.30 4.35 9.14
C TRP A 43 -12.95 5.02 8.91
N GLN A 44 -11.85 4.26 8.86
CA GLN A 44 -10.52 4.81 8.55
C GLN A 44 -10.45 5.39 7.14
N LEU A 45 -11.01 4.70 6.14
CA LEU A 45 -11.06 5.20 4.76
C LEU A 45 -11.95 6.44 4.64
N LEU A 46 -13.10 6.46 5.30
CA LEU A 46 -13.98 7.64 5.34
C LEU A 46 -13.27 8.83 5.97
N ILE A 47 -12.65 8.66 7.13
CA ILE A 47 -11.89 9.74 7.79
C ILE A 47 -10.71 10.19 6.92
N ALA A 48 -10.03 9.27 6.23
CA ALA A 48 -8.92 9.60 5.33
C ALA A 48 -9.35 10.47 4.14
N THR A 49 -10.63 10.49 3.75
CA THR A 49 -11.11 11.41 2.70
C THR A 49 -11.10 12.86 3.14
N LEU A 50 -11.22 13.18 4.44
CA LEU A 50 -11.23 14.56 4.93
C LEU A 50 -9.96 15.35 4.60
N PRO A 51 -8.74 14.89 4.94
CA PRO A 51 -7.53 15.61 4.58
C PRO A 51 -7.31 15.67 3.07
N VAL A 52 -7.71 14.63 2.32
CA VAL A 52 -7.62 14.63 0.85
C VAL A 52 -8.54 15.67 0.24
N ALA A 53 -9.79 15.76 0.70
CA ALA A 53 -10.76 16.76 0.26
C ALA A 53 -10.31 18.19 0.62
N LEU A 54 -9.69 18.38 1.78
CA LEU A 54 -9.12 19.66 2.18
C LEU A 54 -7.98 20.08 1.25
N ILE A 55 -7.03 19.18 0.97
CA ILE A 55 -5.92 19.44 0.03
C ILE A 55 -6.47 19.77 -1.36
N TRP A 56 -7.47 19.01 -1.82
CA TRP A 56 -8.11 19.28 -3.09
C TRP A 56 -8.80 20.64 -3.12
N GLY A 57 -9.45 21.07 -2.04
CA GLY A 57 -10.07 22.39 -1.92
C GLY A 57 -9.08 23.56 -2.00
N PHE A 58 -7.82 23.34 -1.64
CA PHE A 58 -6.73 24.32 -1.82
C PHE A 58 -5.99 24.18 -3.15
N SER A 59 -6.35 23.22 -4.00
CA SER A 59 -5.75 23.03 -5.31
C SER A 59 -6.48 23.83 -6.38
N ASP A 60 -5.75 24.34 -7.37
CA ASP A 60 -6.34 24.99 -8.55
C ASP A 60 -7.00 23.98 -9.53
N ALA A 61 -7.12 22.71 -9.14
CA ALA A 61 -7.62 21.63 -9.98
C ALA A 61 -9.15 21.70 -10.10
N ARG A 62 -9.63 22.17 -11.26
CA ARG A 62 -11.06 22.17 -11.59
C ARG A 62 -11.45 20.85 -12.25
N LEU A 63 -12.41 20.14 -11.66
CA LEU A 63 -13.04 18.98 -12.29
C LEU A 63 -14.04 19.46 -13.33
N SER A 64 -13.80 19.14 -14.60
CA SER A 64 -14.81 19.23 -15.65
C SER A 64 -15.24 17.80 -16.01
N PRO A 65 -16.40 17.32 -15.54
CA PRO A 65 -16.83 15.93 -15.76
C PRO A 65 -16.87 15.53 -17.24
N GLY A 66 -17.14 16.50 -18.13
CA GLY A 66 -17.16 16.29 -19.58
C GLY A 66 -15.78 16.21 -20.25
N SER A 67 -14.69 16.59 -19.57
CA SER A 67 -13.33 16.46 -20.09
C SER A 67 -12.62 15.18 -19.64
N VAL A 68 -13.27 14.35 -18.82
CA VAL A 68 -12.72 13.10 -18.31
C VAL A 68 -13.08 11.97 -19.27
N SER A 69 -12.07 11.25 -19.77
CA SER A 69 -12.29 10.11 -20.66
C SER A 69 -13.01 8.97 -19.96
N THR A 70 -13.71 8.13 -20.72
CA THR A 70 -14.34 6.91 -20.20
C THR A 70 -13.33 5.99 -19.50
N ASP A 71 -12.12 5.88 -20.03
CA ASP A 71 -11.04 5.09 -19.42
C ASP A 71 -10.65 5.62 -18.03
N SER A 72 -10.62 6.94 -17.86
CA SER A 72 -10.34 7.56 -16.56
C SER A 72 -11.44 7.24 -15.54
N TRP A 73 -12.70 7.22 -15.97
CA TRP A 73 -13.82 6.80 -15.13
C TRP A 73 -13.74 5.32 -14.76
N LEU A 74 -13.38 4.45 -15.70
CA LEU A 74 -13.18 3.02 -15.43
C LEU A 74 -12.02 2.80 -14.46
N ALA A 75 -10.90 3.51 -14.64
CA ALA A 75 -9.77 3.48 -13.71
C ALA A 75 -10.18 3.96 -12.31
N PHE A 76 -11.01 5.00 -12.22
CA PHE A 76 -11.54 5.50 -10.95
C PHE A 76 -12.42 4.46 -10.24
N VAL A 77 -13.33 3.81 -10.97
CA VAL A 77 -14.18 2.72 -10.44
C VAL A 77 -13.30 1.55 -9.96
N TYR A 78 -12.30 1.15 -10.76
CA TYR A 78 -11.33 0.12 -10.36
C TYR A 78 -10.59 0.49 -9.07
N LEU A 79 -10.14 1.74 -8.96
CA LEU A 79 -9.45 2.24 -7.77
C LEU A 79 -10.33 2.17 -6.52
N ILE A 80 -11.62 2.51 -6.63
CA ILE A 80 -12.55 2.47 -5.50
C ILE A 80 -12.81 1.03 -5.06
N PHE A 81 -13.27 0.17 -5.97
CA PHE A 81 -13.81 -1.13 -5.58
C PHE A 81 -12.73 -2.19 -5.41
N ILE A 82 -11.76 -2.24 -6.32
CA ILE A 82 -10.74 -3.29 -6.33
C ILE A 82 -9.53 -2.86 -5.52
N ALA A 83 -8.92 -1.73 -5.89
CA ALA A 83 -7.65 -1.30 -5.28
C ALA A 83 -7.82 -0.78 -3.84
N ASN A 84 -8.99 -0.26 -3.48
CA ASN A 84 -9.29 0.18 -2.11
C ASN A 84 -10.19 -0.80 -1.38
N ALA A 85 -11.47 -0.89 -1.72
CA ALA A 85 -12.44 -1.61 -0.87
C ALA A 85 -12.07 -3.10 -0.68
N LEU A 86 -11.82 -3.82 -1.76
CA LEU A 86 -11.45 -5.24 -1.70
C LEU A 86 -10.05 -5.45 -1.09
N ALA A 87 -9.06 -4.65 -1.53
CA ALA A 87 -7.69 -4.77 -1.03
C ALA A 87 -7.59 -4.48 0.47
N TYR A 88 -8.20 -3.39 0.96
CA TYR A 88 -8.22 -3.08 2.39
C TYR A 88 -9.04 -4.09 3.18
N PHE A 89 -10.15 -4.58 2.65
CA PHE A 89 -10.91 -5.66 3.28
C PHE A 89 -10.03 -6.89 3.53
N ALA A 90 -9.28 -7.33 2.52
CA ALA A 90 -8.34 -8.45 2.65
C ALA A 90 -7.20 -8.11 3.63
N TRP A 91 -6.60 -6.92 3.50
CA TRP A 91 -5.50 -6.46 4.35
C TRP A 91 -5.87 -6.49 5.83
N PHE A 92 -7.00 -5.88 6.22
CA PHE A 92 -7.39 -5.82 7.62
C PHE A 92 -7.73 -7.19 8.20
N ARG A 93 -8.24 -8.13 7.39
CA ARG A 93 -8.38 -9.53 7.82
C ARG A 93 -7.03 -10.19 8.05
N VAL A 94 -6.06 -10.01 7.16
CA VAL A 94 -4.69 -10.54 7.36
C VAL A 94 -4.04 -9.93 8.59
N VAL A 95 -4.17 -8.61 8.79
CA VAL A 95 -3.66 -7.90 9.98
C VAL A 95 -4.29 -8.47 11.25
N ALA A 96 -5.59 -8.77 11.24
CA ALA A 96 -6.30 -9.30 12.40
C ALA A 96 -5.94 -10.76 12.74
N HIS A 97 -5.65 -11.60 11.73
CA HIS A 97 -5.40 -13.04 11.94
C HIS A 97 -3.93 -13.41 12.16
N PHE A 98 -2.98 -12.64 11.61
CA PHE A 98 -1.56 -12.97 11.69
C PHE A 98 -0.81 -12.05 12.68
N PRO A 99 0.38 -12.42 13.19
CA PRO A 99 1.26 -11.51 13.94
C PRO A 99 1.76 -10.34 13.08
N ALA A 100 2.12 -9.20 13.70
CA ALA A 100 2.60 -8.01 12.98
C ALA A 100 3.80 -8.31 12.06
N ALA A 101 4.76 -9.09 12.56
CA ALA A 101 5.94 -9.50 11.80
C ALA A 101 5.56 -10.24 10.50
N VAL A 102 4.68 -11.24 10.59
CA VAL A 102 4.26 -12.04 9.42
C VAL A 102 3.52 -11.18 8.40
N THR A 103 2.60 -10.32 8.84
CA THR A 103 1.91 -9.39 7.93
C THR A 103 2.88 -8.41 7.26
N GLY A 104 3.90 -7.92 7.99
CA GLY A 104 4.93 -7.05 7.44
C GLY A 104 5.80 -7.72 6.38
N ILE A 105 6.19 -8.99 6.60
CA ILE A 105 6.91 -9.79 5.58
C ILE A 105 6.04 -9.97 4.34
N GLY A 106 4.74 -10.28 4.53
CA GLY A 106 3.80 -10.43 3.42
C GLY A 106 3.68 -9.15 2.56
N ALA A 107 3.75 -7.97 3.17
CA ALA A 107 3.73 -6.70 2.46
C ALA A 107 4.95 -6.49 1.53
N MET A 108 6.07 -7.17 1.78
CA MET A 108 7.24 -7.10 0.90
C MET A 108 7.03 -7.81 -0.45
N ALA A 109 5.99 -8.64 -0.58
CA ALA A 109 5.62 -9.23 -1.87
C ALA A 109 4.93 -8.22 -2.81
N VAL A 110 4.37 -7.12 -2.29
CA VAL A 110 3.67 -6.10 -3.08
C VAL A 110 4.50 -5.55 -4.25
N PRO A 111 5.76 -5.10 -4.07
CA PRO A 111 6.58 -4.64 -5.19
C PRO A 111 6.84 -5.71 -6.24
N ILE A 112 6.95 -6.99 -5.86
CA ILE A 112 7.13 -8.09 -6.82
C ILE A 112 5.89 -8.20 -7.72
N VAL A 113 4.71 -8.27 -7.11
CA VAL A 113 3.43 -8.36 -7.83
C VAL A 113 3.22 -7.12 -8.70
N GLY A 114 3.49 -5.93 -8.17
CA GLY A 114 3.33 -4.67 -8.89
C GLY A 114 4.21 -4.57 -10.13
N VAL A 115 5.50 -4.90 -10.01
CA VAL A 115 6.45 -4.83 -11.14
C VAL A 115 6.12 -5.88 -12.20
N LEU A 116 5.81 -7.12 -11.80
CA LEU A 116 5.40 -8.17 -12.74
C LEU A 116 4.08 -7.84 -13.45
N ALA A 117 3.10 -7.31 -12.73
CA ALA A 117 1.84 -6.88 -13.32
C ALA A 117 2.04 -5.69 -14.28
N SER A 118 2.91 -4.73 -13.92
CA SER A 118 3.27 -3.60 -14.80
C SER A 118 3.88 -4.10 -16.11
N ALA A 119 4.91 -4.94 -16.04
CA ALA A 119 5.55 -5.47 -17.22
C ALA A 119 4.60 -6.29 -18.10
N TRP A 120 3.68 -7.03 -17.49
CA TRP A 120 2.70 -7.81 -18.24
C TRP A 120 1.60 -6.95 -18.88
N LEU A 121 1.04 -5.98 -18.15
CA LEU A 121 -0.08 -5.15 -18.63
C LEU A 121 0.37 -4.04 -19.59
N LEU A 122 1.56 -3.47 -19.37
CA LEU A 122 2.11 -2.38 -20.18
C LEU A 122 3.12 -2.86 -21.24
N ASP A 123 3.34 -4.17 -21.34
CA ASP A 123 4.33 -4.80 -22.25
C ASP A 123 5.74 -4.21 -22.09
N GLU A 124 6.12 -3.88 -20.85
CA GLU A 124 7.43 -3.29 -20.54
C GLU A 124 8.52 -4.37 -20.50
N LYS A 125 9.64 -4.09 -21.17
CA LYS A 125 10.81 -4.96 -21.13
C LYS A 125 11.57 -4.75 -19.81
N MET A 126 11.54 -5.76 -18.94
CA MET A 126 12.34 -5.75 -17.72
C MET A 126 13.84 -5.90 -18.01
N GLY A 127 14.61 -4.91 -17.60
CA GLY A 127 16.06 -4.94 -17.63
C GLY A 127 16.67 -5.77 -16.50
N TRP A 128 17.98 -5.92 -16.54
CA TRP A 128 18.72 -6.68 -15.54
C TRP A 128 18.64 -6.08 -14.12
N ARG A 129 18.40 -4.77 -14.02
CA ARG A 129 18.28 -4.06 -12.74
C ARG A 129 16.98 -4.42 -12.03
N GLU A 130 15.88 -4.46 -12.76
CA GLU A 130 14.56 -4.86 -12.27
C GLU A 130 14.60 -6.31 -11.80
N TRP A 131 15.15 -7.22 -12.61
CA TRP A 131 15.32 -8.63 -12.22
C TRP A 131 16.19 -8.80 -10.98
N SER A 132 17.28 -8.04 -10.88
CA SER A 132 18.17 -8.08 -9.71
C SER A 132 17.48 -7.56 -8.45
N ALA A 133 16.71 -6.47 -8.55
CA ALA A 133 15.92 -5.95 -7.45
C ALA A 133 14.86 -6.96 -6.97
N LEU A 134 14.13 -7.59 -7.89
CA LEU A 134 13.18 -8.66 -7.57
C LEU A 134 13.85 -9.84 -6.87
N GLY A 135 15.01 -10.28 -7.36
CA GLY A 135 15.79 -11.34 -6.73
C GLY A 135 16.19 -11.00 -5.29
N LEU A 136 16.65 -9.78 -5.03
CA LEU A 136 16.98 -9.33 -3.68
C LEU A 136 15.77 -9.32 -2.74
N ILE A 137 14.60 -8.89 -3.22
CA ILE A 137 13.36 -8.90 -2.42
C ILE A 137 12.98 -10.34 -2.08
N VAL A 138 13.00 -11.27 -3.05
CA VAL A 138 12.70 -12.69 -2.81
C VAL A 138 13.66 -13.30 -1.79
N CYS A 139 14.97 -13.04 -1.91
CA CYS A 139 15.97 -13.48 -0.95
C CYS A 139 15.67 -12.95 0.47
N ALA A 140 15.32 -11.66 0.59
CA ALA A 140 14.95 -11.06 1.87
C ALA A 140 13.70 -11.72 2.49
N LEU A 141 12.66 -11.99 1.70
CA LEU A 141 11.47 -12.72 2.18
C LEU A 141 11.84 -14.13 2.65
N ALA A 142 12.62 -14.87 1.88
CA ALA A 142 13.02 -16.24 2.20
C ALA A 142 13.78 -16.31 3.53
N LEU A 143 14.77 -15.43 3.72
CA LEU A 143 15.55 -15.34 4.96
C LEU A 143 14.68 -14.97 6.16
N ASN A 144 13.78 -14.00 6.00
CA ASN A 144 12.93 -13.54 7.09
C ASN A 144 11.93 -14.61 7.52
N LEU A 145 11.30 -15.30 6.55
CA LEU A 145 10.37 -16.39 6.82
C LEU A 145 11.08 -17.57 7.50
N ALA A 146 12.24 -17.97 7.01
CA ALA A 146 13.04 -19.04 7.62
C ALA A 146 13.37 -18.73 9.09
N SER A 147 13.82 -17.50 9.38
CA SER A 147 14.13 -17.07 10.75
C SER A 147 12.90 -17.05 11.66
N THR A 148 11.72 -16.70 11.12
CA THR A 148 10.47 -16.66 11.86
C THR A 148 9.98 -18.07 12.22
N LEU A 149 10.13 -19.03 11.29
CA LEU A 149 9.81 -20.44 11.54
C LEU A 149 10.76 -21.06 12.57
N GLN A 150 12.06 -20.75 12.50
CA GLN A 150 13.05 -21.21 13.48
C GLN A 150 12.75 -20.71 14.89
N ARG A 151 12.35 -19.43 15.06
CA ARG A 151 11.98 -18.87 16.36
C ARG A 151 10.68 -19.44 16.97
N ARG A 152 9.83 -20.08 16.16
CA ARG A 152 8.62 -20.77 16.63
C ARG A 152 8.88 -22.23 17.01
N ALA A 153 9.97 -22.82 16.53
CA ALA A 153 10.35 -24.20 16.78
C ALA A 153 11.20 -24.37 18.05
N VAL A 154 11.67 -23.26 18.64
CA VAL A 154 12.39 -23.17 19.92
C VAL A 154 11.44 -22.63 20.98
#